data_AF-A0A438FZP5-F1
#
_entry.id   AF-A0A438FZP5-F1
#
_cell.length_a   1.000
_cell.length_b   1.000
_cell.length_c   1.000
_cell.angle_alpha   90.00
_cell.angle_beta   90.00
_cell.angle_gamma   90.00
#
_symmetry.space_group_name_H-M   'P 1'
#
loop_
_entity.id
_entity.type
_entity.pdbx_description
1 polymer ?
#
loop_
_entity_poly.entity_id
_entity_poly.type
_entity_poly.pdbx_seq_one_letter_code
_entity_poly.pdbx_strand_id
1 'polypeptide(L)'
;MSKGVVRSLGSGRFLDWRALDANGTARGILICWDKRTLEILEWEEGQFSLSCRFRNVENGIVWVFTGVYGPFTKEERECLWEEIGAIRGLWEDPWCVGGDYNITLFQRERSRQGRITSAMRRFAQIVDEVG
;
A
#
# COMPACT_ATOMS: atom_id res chain seq x y z
N MET A 1 7.59 -15.63 3.56
CA MET A 1 8.79 -15.34 2.72
C MET A 1 10.11 -15.62 3.48
N SER A 2 11.23 -16.02 2.84
CA SER A 2 12.49 -16.33 3.56
C SER A 2 13.48 -15.15 3.60
N LYS A 3 14.27 -15.04 4.69
CA LYS A 3 15.30 -13.99 4.83
C LYS A 3 16.33 -13.99 3.70
N GLY A 4 16.65 -15.15 3.12
CA GLY A 4 17.61 -15.25 2.02
C GLY A 4 17.11 -14.60 0.73
N VAL A 5 15.82 -14.75 0.42
CA VAL A 5 15.19 -14.16 -0.77
C VAL A 5 15.13 -12.65 -0.66
N VAL A 6 14.65 -12.12 0.48
CA VAL A 6 14.51 -10.65 0.62
C VAL A 6 15.87 -9.95 0.56
N ARG A 7 16.91 -10.53 1.16
CA ARG A 7 18.27 -9.98 1.08
C ARG A 7 18.87 -9.98 -0.32
N SER A 8 18.33 -10.76 -1.25
CA SER A 8 18.77 -10.77 -2.65
C SER A 8 18.16 -9.64 -3.49
N LEU A 9 17.11 -8.98 -2.99
CA LEU A 9 16.39 -7.91 -3.70
C LEU A 9 17.06 -6.53 -3.59
N GLY A 10 18.13 -6.36 -2.82
CA GLY A 10 18.76 -5.04 -2.64
C GLY A 10 19.91 -5.00 -1.61
N SER A 11 19.91 -3.97 -0.74
CA SER A 11 20.97 -3.64 0.25
C SER A 11 21.24 -4.68 1.36
N GLY A 12 20.94 -5.96 1.11
CA GLY A 12 21.41 -7.16 1.79
C GLY A 12 21.35 -7.14 3.31
N ARG A 13 22.35 -6.53 3.94
CA ARG A 13 22.50 -6.49 5.42
C ARG A 13 21.66 -5.43 6.12
N PHE A 14 21.27 -4.37 5.41
CA PHE A 14 20.52 -3.24 5.96
C PHE A 14 19.05 -3.24 5.57
N LEU A 15 18.65 -4.19 4.72
CA LEU A 15 17.26 -4.36 4.34
C LEU A 15 16.49 -5.04 5.47
N ASP A 16 15.42 -4.39 5.92
CA ASP A 16 14.38 -5.00 6.73
C ASP A 16 13.05 -4.96 5.97
N TRP A 17 12.09 -5.78 6.40
CA TRP A 17 10.88 -5.98 5.61
C TRP A 17 9.67 -6.47 6.42
N ARG A 18 8.49 -6.21 5.86
CA ARG A 18 7.21 -6.83 6.21
C ARG A 18 6.57 -7.38 4.96
N ALA A 19 5.85 -8.48 5.11
CA ALA A 19 5.09 -9.03 4.01
C ALA A 19 3.71 -9.47 4.49
N LEU A 20 2.72 -9.22 3.64
CA LEU A 20 1.45 -9.92 3.67
C LEU A 20 1.62 -11.14 2.77
N ASP A 21 1.49 -12.34 3.33
CA ASP A 21 1.68 -13.57 2.57
C ASP A 21 0.59 -13.72 1.50
N ALA A 22 0.98 -14.28 0.36
CA ALA A 22 0.05 -14.57 -0.72
C ALA A 22 -0.91 -15.70 -0.32
N ASN A 23 -2.19 -15.56 -0.65
CA ASN A 23 -3.15 -16.65 -0.55
C ASN A 23 -3.20 -17.39 -1.89
N GLY A 24 -2.49 -18.52 -1.97
CA GLY A 24 -2.30 -19.26 -3.23
C GLY A 24 -1.33 -18.54 -4.18
N THR A 25 -1.74 -18.29 -5.42
CA THR A 25 -0.90 -17.67 -6.46
C THR A 25 -1.02 -16.15 -6.55
N ALA A 26 -1.78 -15.51 -5.65
CA ALA A 26 -2.08 -14.09 -5.73
C ALA A 26 -2.01 -13.40 -4.36
N ARG A 27 -1.95 -12.06 -4.37
CA ARG A 27 -2.21 -11.16 -3.22
C ARG A 27 -1.09 -11.00 -2.20
N GLY A 28 0.15 -11.33 -2.55
CA GLY A 28 1.29 -11.03 -1.69
C GLY A 28 1.69 -9.56 -1.77
N ILE A 29 1.99 -8.93 -0.63
CA ILE A 29 2.56 -7.58 -0.56
C ILE A 29 3.89 -7.68 0.17
N LEU A 30 4.92 -6.99 -0.35
CA LEU A 30 6.23 -6.89 0.29
C LEU A 30 6.60 -5.41 0.43
N ILE A 31 6.83 -4.98 1.66
CA ILE A 31 7.39 -3.68 1.98
C ILE A 31 8.80 -3.90 2.49
N CYS A 32 9.78 -3.30 1.84
CA CYS A 32 11.18 -3.34 2.25
C CYS A 32 11.69 -1.92 2.48
N TRP A 33 12.55 -1.76 3.48
CA TRP A 33 13.18 -0.48 3.77
C TRP A 33 14.63 -0.67 4.24
N ASP A 34 15.42 0.40 4.14
CA ASP A 34 16.74 0.45 4.76
C ASP A 34 16.59 0.81 6.24
N LYS A 35 16.93 -0.13 7.13
CA LYS A 35 16.81 0.05 8.58
C LYS A 35 17.78 1.08 9.17
N ARG A 36 18.72 1.60 8.37
CA ARG A 36 19.58 2.73 8.77
C ARG A 36 18.87 4.07 8.63
N THR A 37 17.85 4.14 7.77
CA THR A 37 17.13 5.39 7.48
C THR A 37 15.73 5.39 8.07
N LEU A 38 15.10 4.22 8.23
CA LEU A 38 13.74 4.07 8.74
C LEU A 38 13.68 3.05 9.89
N GLU A 39 13.11 3.49 11.00
CA GLU A 39 12.72 2.66 12.14
C GLU A 39 11.22 2.34 12.03
N ILE A 40 10.83 1.07 12.16
CA ILE A 40 9.42 0.68 12.19
C ILE A 40 8.88 0.85 13.61
N LEU A 41 7.76 1.55 13.75
CA LEU A 41 7.08 1.75 15.02
C LEU A 41 5.96 0.72 15.19
N GLU A 42 5.06 0.67 14.20
CA GLU A 42 3.85 -0.14 14.19
C GLU A 42 3.57 -0.60 12.75
N TRP A 43 2.80 -1.66 12.60
CA TRP A 43 2.31 -2.12 11.30
C TRP A 43 0.94 -2.75 11.44
N GLU A 44 0.17 -2.68 10.36
CA GLU A 44 -1.17 -3.26 10.28
C GLU A 44 -1.30 -4.07 9.00
N GLU A 45 -1.85 -5.28 9.13
CA GLU A 45 -2.09 -6.21 8.04
C GLU A 45 -3.57 -6.24 7.73
N GLY A 46 -3.94 -5.81 6.54
CA GLY A 46 -5.29 -5.91 6.04
C GLY A 46 -5.46 -7.04 5.03
N GLN A 47 -6.64 -7.13 4.44
CA GLN A 47 -6.95 -8.15 3.44
C GLN A 47 -6.35 -7.81 2.06
N PHE A 48 -6.15 -6.52 1.79
CA PHE A 48 -5.67 -6.00 0.51
C PHE A 48 -4.52 -5.00 0.65
N SER A 49 -4.11 -4.70 1.88
CA SER A 49 -3.04 -3.76 2.17
C SER A 49 -2.13 -4.21 3.30
N LEU A 50 -0.93 -3.65 3.30
CA LEU A 50 0.03 -3.74 4.38
C LEU A 50 0.47 -2.31 4.71
N SER A 51 0.26 -1.88 5.95
CA SER A 51 0.63 -0.54 6.39
C SER A 51 1.77 -0.59 7.39
N CYS A 52 2.73 0.31 7.24
CA CYS A 52 3.88 0.43 8.13
C CYS A 52 4.03 1.89 8.56
N ARG A 53 4.07 2.11 9.86
CA ARG A 53 4.34 3.41 10.47
C ARG A 53 5.83 3.50 10.74
N PHE A 54 6.50 4.45 10.08
CA PHE A 54 7.94 4.63 10.14
C PHE A 54 8.31 5.91 10.85
N ARG A 55 9.45 5.87 11.54
CA ARG A 55 10.19 7.06 11.97
C ARG A 55 11.45 7.17 11.12
N ASN A 56 11.69 8.35 10.55
CA ASN A 56 12.95 8.65 9.89
C ASN A 56 14.06 8.86 10.94
N VAL A 57 15.15 8.13 10.79
CA VAL A 57 16.28 8.16 11.74
C VAL A 57 17.00 9.51 11.74
N GLU A 58 17.06 10.21 10.60
CA GLU A 58 17.80 11.45 10.45
C GLU A 58 17.12 12.64 11.15
N ASN A 59 15.81 12.78 10.98
CA ASN A 59 15.05 13.96 11.40
C ASN A 59 13.90 13.67 12.37
N GLY A 60 13.67 12.40 12.72
CA GLY A 60 12.63 11.98 13.66
C GLY A 60 11.20 12.07 13.12
N ILE A 61 10.99 12.46 11.86
CA ILE A 61 9.66 12.58 11.27
C ILE A 61 8.99 11.20 11.22
N VAL A 62 7.76 11.15 11.72
CA VAL A 62 6.90 9.96 11.65
C VAL A 62 5.97 10.09 10.47
N TRP A 63 5.79 9.01 9.71
CA TRP A 63 4.91 8.93 8.56
C TRP A 63 4.47 7.49 8.33
N VAL A 64 3.37 7.31 7.62
CA VAL A 64 2.82 5.99 7.31
C VAL A 64 2.99 5.71 5.82
N PHE A 65 3.41 4.49 5.52
CA PHE A 65 3.36 3.94 4.16
C PHE A 65 2.38 2.77 4.12
N THR A 66 1.44 2.81 3.17
CA THR A 66 0.51 1.71 2.92
C THR A 66 0.73 1.17 1.52
N GLY A 67 1.16 -0.09 1.45
CA GLY A 67 1.22 -0.87 0.22
C GLY A 67 -0.15 -1.50 -0.06
N VAL A 68 -0.69 -1.32 -1.26
CA VAL A 68 -1.99 -1.86 -1.68
C VAL A 68 -1.82 -2.85 -2.83
N TYR A 69 -2.56 -3.97 -2.77
CA TYR A 69 -2.80 -4.86 -3.90
C TYR A 69 -4.31 -5.01 -4.13
N GLY A 70 -4.81 -4.21 -5.06
CA GLY A 70 -6.22 -4.00 -5.32
C GLY A 70 -6.90 -5.23 -5.93
N PRO A 71 -8.12 -5.55 -5.49
CA PRO A 71 -8.84 -6.71 -5.99
C PRO A 71 -9.50 -6.49 -7.35
N PHE A 72 -9.89 -7.59 -7.98
CA PHE A 72 -10.49 -7.58 -9.31
C PHE A 72 -12.00 -7.31 -9.29
N THR A 73 -12.72 -7.83 -8.29
CA THR A 73 -14.18 -7.73 -8.22
C THR A 73 -14.63 -6.38 -7.65
N LYS A 74 -15.87 -5.98 -7.93
CA LYS A 74 -16.40 -4.71 -7.42
C LYS A 74 -16.61 -4.77 -5.91
N GLU A 75 -17.10 -5.90 -5.43
CA GLU A 75 -17.44 -6.15 -4.03
C GLU A 75 -16.19 -6.08 -3.16
N GLU A 76 -15.12 -6.76 -3.56
CA GLU A 76 -13.83 -6.71 -2.86
C GLU A 76 -13.20 -5.30 -2.89
N ARG A 77 -13.45 -4.51 -3.93
CA ARG A 77 -12.95 -3.13 -3.99
C ARG A 77 -13.59 -2.23 -2.96
N GLU A 78 -14.89 -2.41 -2.67
CA GLU A 78 -15.51 -1.66 -1.56
C GLU A 78 -14.89 -2.06 -0.22
N CYS A 79 -14.56 -3.34 0.00
CA CYS A 79 -13.80 -3.75 1.18
C CYS A 79 -12.39 -3.11 1.24
N LEU A 80 -11.70 -2.98 0.10
CA LEU A 80 -10.43 -2.24 0.04
C LEU A 80 -10.63 -0.76 0.45
N TRP A 81 -11.70 -0.12 0.02
CA TRP A 81 -11.98 1.28 0.37
C TRP A 81 -12.27 1.45 1.86
N GLU A 82 -13.03 0.54 2.45
CA GLU A 82 -13.25 0.50 3.90
C GLU A 82 -11.93 0.30 4.67
N GLU A 83 -11.06 -0.59 4.19
CA GLU A 83 -9.75 -0.85 4.76
C GLU A 83 -8.84 0.39 4.73
N ILE A 84 -8.79 1.10 3.59
CA ILE A 84 -8.05 2.37 3.43
C ILE A 84 -8.61 3.43 4.39
N GLY A 85 -9.94 3.57 4.47
CA GLY A 85 -10.58 4.50 5.40
C GLY A 85 -10.27 4.20 6.87
N ALA A 86 -10.25 2.92 7.24
CA ALA A 86 -9.86 2.48 8.59
C ALA A 86 -8.41 2.85 8.90
N ILE A 87 -7.48 2.59 7.98
CA ILE A 87 -6.06 2.97 8.16
C ILE A 87 -5.90 4.48 8.34
N ARG A 88 -6.62 5.29 7.55
CA ARG A 88 -6.60 6.75 7.70
C ARG A 88 -7.06 7.21 9.09
N GLY A 89 -8.00 6.48 9.70
CA GLY A 89 -8.50 6.73 11.05
C GLY A 89 -7.62 6.17 12.17
N LEU A 90 -6.71 5.23 11.89
CA LEU A 90 -5.78 4.67 12.88
C LEU A 90 -4.63 5.62 13.21
N TRP A 91 -4.11 6.33 12.21
CA TRP A 91 -2.97 7.24 12.38
C TRP A 91 -3.22 8.61 11.74
N GLU A 92 -2.86 9.66 12.46
CA GLU A 92 -2.96 11.06 11.99
C GLU A 92 -1.68 11.55 11.30
N ASP A 93 -0.62 10.74 11.28
CA ASP A 93 0.68 11.08 10.68
C ASP A 93 0.59 11.28 9.15
N PRO A 94 1.54 12.01 8.52
CA PRO A 94 1.65 12.10 7.07
C PRO A 94 1.61 10.72 6.41
N TRP A 95 0.75 10.57 5.40
CA TRP A 95 0.43 9.25 4.84
C TRP A 95 0.73 9.18 3.35
N CYS A 96 1.41 8.12 2.95
CA CYS A 96 1.66 7.78 1.56
C CYS A 96 1.05 6.41 1.27
N VAL A 97 0.17 6.34 0.27
CA VAL A 97 -0.44 5.10 -0.20
C VAL A 97 0.05 4.82 -1.60
N GLY A 98 0.52 3.60 -1.83
CA GLY A 98 1.05 3.18 -3.12
C GLY A 98 0.87 1.69 -3.36
N GLY A 99 0.99 1.28 -4.61
CA GLY A 99 0.81 -0.11 -5.02
C GLY A 99 0.00 -0.22 -6.30
N ASP A 100 -0.55 -1.41 -6.54
CA ASP A 100 -1.37 -1.68 -7.72
C ASP A 100 -2.84 -1.77 -7.30
N TYR A 101 -3.66 -0.81 -7.72
CA TYR A 101 -5.09 -0.78 -7.39
C TYR A 101 -5.95 -1.63 -8.33
N ASN A 102 -5.39 -2.15 -9.44
CA ASN A 102 -6.16 -2.77 -10.53
C ASN A 102 -7.31 -1.88 -11.08
N ILE A 103 -7.19 -0.56 -10.89
CA ILE A 103 -8.15 0.47 -11.30
C ILE A 103 -7.36 1.68 -11.80
N THR A 104 -7.86 2.30 -12.86
CA THR A 104 -7.32 3.57 -13.37
C THR A 104 -8.06 4.73 -12.71
N LEU A 105 -7.34 5.77 -12.31
CA LEU A 105 -7.91 7.01 -11.79
C LEU A 105 -8.36 7.94 -12.93
N PHE A 106 -7.55 8.02 -14.00
CA PHE A 106 -7.79 8.89 -15.14
C PHE A 106 -7.93 8.10 -16.43
N GLN A 107 -8.75 8.62 -17.35
CA GLN A 107 -8.97 7.99 -18.65
C GLN A 107 -7.67 7.89 -19.47
N ARG A 108 -6.79 8.90 -19.32
CA ARG A 108 -5.49 8.99 -20.00
C ARG A 108 -4.50 7.88 -19.64
N GLU A 109 -4.73 7.14 -18.56
CA GLU A 109 -3.89 6.00 -18.18
C GLU A 109 -4.12 4.78 -19.09
N ARG A 110 -5.17 4.80 -19.92
CA ARG A 110 -5.49 3.76 -20.88
C ARG A 110 -5.16 4.22 -22.29
N SER A 111 -4.52 3.34 -23.07
CA SER A 111 -4.25 3.55 -24.50
C SER A 111 -5.52 3.67 -25.34
N ARG A 112 -6.64 3.11 -24.86
CA ARG A 112 -7.96 3.25 -25.48
C ARG A 112 -8.76 4.32 -24.73
N GLN A 113 -9.17 5.38 -25.43
CA GLN A 113 -10.11 6.38 -24.92
C GLN A 113 -11.51 5.75 -24.73
N GLY A 114 -11.67 4.96 -23.67
CA GLY A 114 -12.95 4.40 -23.23
C GLY A 114 -13.75 5.40 -22.38
N ARG A 115 -15.02 5.13 -22.10
CA ARG A 115 -15.84 5.99 -21.24
C ARG A 115 -15.32 6.02 -19.79
N ILE A 116 -15.51 7.15 -19.10
CA ILE A 116 -15.32 7.25 -17.65
C ILE A 116 -16.24 6.22 -16.97
N THR A 117 -15.65 5.33 -16.18
CA THR A 117 -16.40 4.26 -15.48
C THR A 117 -16.79 4.71 -14.07
N SER A 118 -17.78 4.04 -13.48
CA SER A 118 -18.16 4.26 -12.08
C SER A 118 -17.01 3.95 -11.11
N ALA A 119 -16.19 2.94 -11.41
CA ALA A 119 -15.01 2.59 -10.60
C ALA A 119 -13.98 3.72 -10.57
N MET A 120 -13.76 4.42 -11.68
CA MET A 120 -12.86 5.59 -11.73
C MET A 120 -13.37 6.72 -10.83
N ARG A 121 -14.67 7.02 -10.89
CA ARG A 121 -15.28 8.06 -10.06
C ARG A 121 -15.22 7.71 -8.57
N ARG A 122 -15.50 6.45 -8.24
CA ARG A 122 -15.40 5.95 -6.86
C ARG A 122 -13.96 6.05 -6.36
N PHE A 123 -12.98 5.68 -7.18
CA PHE A 123 -11.58 5.80 -6.79
C PHE A 123 -11.17 7.26 -6.56
N ALA A 124 -11.55 8.19 -7.46
CA ALA A 124 -11.33 9.62 -7.26
C ALA A 124 -11.96 10.14 -5.97
N GLN A 125 -13.21 9.74 -5.68
CA GLN A 125 -13.88 10.11 -4.43
C GLN A 125 -13.10 9.63 -3.20
N ILE A 126 -12.63 8.37 -3.19
CA ILE A 126 -11.84 7.85 -2.07
C ILE A 126 -10.54 8.64 -1.90
N VAL A 127 -9.86 8.98 -2.98
CA VAL A 127 -8.64 9.81 -2.93
C VAL A 127 -8.93 11.18 -2.31
N ASP A 128 -10.06 11.81 -2.67
CA ASP A 128 -10.48 13.09 -2.10
C ASP A 128 -10.95 12.98 -0.63
N GLU A 129 -11.48 11.82 -0.21
CA GLU A 129 -11.94 11.58 1.16
C GLU A 129 -10.79 11.33 2.14
N VAL A 130 -9.69 10.74 1.67
CA VAL A 130 -8.58 10.33 2.55
C VAL A 130 -7.32 11.19 2.44
N GLY A 131 -7.21 12.01 1.40
CA GLY A 131 -6.12 12.97 1.17
C GLY A 131 -6.38 14.33 1.82
#